data_AF-A0A1Y2T5N3-F1
#
_entry.id   AF-A0A1Y2T5N3-F1
#
_cell.length_a   1.000
_cell.length_b   1.000
_cell.length_c   1.000
_cell.angle_alpha   90.00
_cell.angle_beta   90.00
_cell.angle_gamma   90.00
#
_symmetry.space_group_name_H-M   'P 1'
#
loop_
_entity.id
_entity.type
_entity.pdbx_description
1 polymer ?
#
loop_
_entity_poly.entity_id
_entity_poly.type
_entity_poly.pdbx_seq_one_letter_code
_entity_poly.pdbx_strand_id
1 'polypeptide(L)'
;MKQIVAMGGGGFSMEPDNPLLDRYILSLTGKARPKVCFLPTASGDAESYIVDFYRAMTQLGAEPTHLSLLRPTVRDMAALLLVQDVIYVGGGNTKNMLALWREWELDQVLRTAWEQGIILAGLSAGSICWFEQGVTDSVPGELTAIRGLGFLKGSHCPHYDGEPGRRPAYHRLRKAGVLGDGIAADDGVALHYVGETLFKVVSSRPGARAYWVYAVHGEVREEPIDPVYLGENDPFAVTGRGEDGL
;
A
#
# COMPACT_ATOMS: atom_id res chain seq x y z
N MET A 1 8.08 5.32 15.96
CA MET A 1 6.60 5.43 15.98
C MET A 1 6.08 4.45 14.95
N LYS A 2 5.08 3.62 15.26
CA LYS A 2 4.58 2.57 14.36
C LYS A 2 3.75 3.21 13.24
N GLN A 3 4.09 2.96 11.97
CA GLN A 3 3.42 3.62 10.84
C GLN A 3 3.11 2.61 9.73
N ILE A 4 1.93 2.76 9.11
CA ILE A 4 1.52 1.99 7.92
C ILE A 4 1.01 2.97 6.86
N VAL A 5 1.44 2.78 5.61
CA VAL A 5 0.94 3.53 4.44
C VAL A 5 0.29 2.54 3.47
N ALA A 6 -1.04 2.50 3.47
CA ALA A 6 -1.83 1.62 2.61
C ALA A 6 -2.32 2.38 1.38
N MET A 7 -1.93 1.94 0.19
CA MET A 7 -2.19 2.65 -1.07
C MET A 7 -3.27 1.95 -1.90
N GLY A 8 -4.23 2.72 -2.41
CA GLY A 8 -5.25 2.21 -3.34
C GLY A 8 -4.65 1.75 -4.67
N GLY A 9 -3.55 2.37 -5.06
CA GLY A 9 -2.73 2.07 -6.22
C GLY A 9 -1.67 3.17 -6.34
N GLY A 10 -0.86 3.16 -7.40
CA GLY A 10 0.14 4.20 -7.64
C GLY A 10 1.57 3.81 -7.23
N GLY A 11 2.36 4.82 -6.89
CA GLY A 11 3.80 4.68 -6.60
C GLY A 11 4.58 4.14 -7.80
N PHE A 12 5.79 3.66 -7.56
CA PHE A 12 6.68 3.18 -8.63
C PHE A 12 6.07 2.09 -9.53
N SER A 13 5.08 1.37 -9.01
CA SER A 13 4.45 0.23 -9.67
C SER A 13 3.49 0.59 -10.78
N MET A 14 2.74 1.69 -10.61
CA MET A 14 1.66 2.08 -11.53
C MET A 14 1.88 3.48 -12.10
N GLU A 15 2.74 4.28 -11.46
CA GLU A 15 3.05 5.65 -11.86
C GLU A 15 4.56 5.89 -11.81
N PRO A 16 5.36 5.21 -12.66
CA PRO A 16 6.82 5.33 -12.64
C PRO A 16 7.32 6.77 -12.86
N ASP A 17 6.52 7.62 -13.52
CA ASP A 17 6.82 9.03 -13.77
C ASP A 17 6.23 9.98 -12.71
N ASN A 18 5.51 9.47 -11.70
CA ASN A 18 4.90 10.25 -10.62
C ASN A 18 5.33 9.71 -9.24
N PRO A 19 6.52 10.09 -8.76
CA PRO A 19 7.10 9.53 -7.54
C PRO A 19 6.51 10.11 -6.24
N LEU A 20 5.40 10.84 -6.30
CA LEU A 20 4.87 11.59 -5.14
C LEU A 20 4.57 10.68 -3.94
N LEU A 21 3.93 9.52 -4.16
CA LEU A 21 3.65 8.58 -3.07
C LEU A 21 4.94 7.92 -2.53
N ASP A 22 5.87 7.55 -3.40
CA ASP A 22 7.15 6.97 -2.97
C ASP A 22 7.95 7.97 -2.14
N ARG A 23 8.08 9.23 -2.62
CA ARG A 23 8.72 10.32 -1.88
C ARG A 23 8.05 10.57 -0.54
N TYR A 24 6.72 10.53 -0.49
CA TYR A 24 5.99 10.66 0.77
C TYR A 24 6.43 9.59 1.76
N ILE A 25 6.42 8.31 1.37
CA ILE A 25 6.85 7.19 2.22
C ILE A 25 8.31 7.37 2.69
N LEU A 26 9.22 7.70 1.78
CA LEU A 26 10.64 7.91 2.13
C LEU A 26 10.82 9.09 3.09
N SER A 27 10.05 10.18 2.94
CA SER A 27 10.13 11.36 3.81
C SER A 27 9.77 11.05 5.27
N LEU A 28 8.91 10.06 5.50
CA LEU A 28 8.52 9.62 6.86
C LEU A 28 9.69 9.04 7.65
N THR A 29 10.75 8.57 6.98
CA THR A 29 11.94 8.02 7.62
C THR A 29 12.80 9.08 8.29
N GLY A 30 12.74 10.33 7.81
CA GLY A 30 13.66 11.41 8.22
C GLY A 30 15.12 11.17 7.82
N LYS A 31 15.41 10.20 6.94
CA LYS A 31 16.77 9.82 6.53
C LYS A 31 17.06 10.28 5.10
N ALA A 32 18.30 10.71 4.86
CA ALA A 32 18.75 11.12 3.54
C ALA A 32 18.90 9.94 2.56
N ARG A 33 19.22 8.74 3.07
CA ARG A 33 19.39 7.50 2.30
C ARG A 33 18.70 6.34 3.02
N PRO A 34 17.36 6.26 2.98
CA PRO A 34 16.61 5.24 3.69
C PRO A 34 16.83 3.85 3.09
N LYS A 35 16.91 2.82 3.94
CA LYS A 35 16.92 1.41 3.52
C LYS A 35 15.51 0.91 3.29
N VAL A 36 15.24 0.40 2.10
CA VAL A 36 13.89 -0.02 1.70
C VAL A 36 13.96 -1.47 1.23
N CYS A 37 13.23 -2.36 1.90
CA CYS A 37 13.11 -3.75 1.47
C CYS A 37 11.77 -3.98 0.77
N PHE A 38 11.82 -4.52 -0.45
CA PHE A 38 10.64 -4.90 -1.22
C PHE A 38 10.24 -6.35 -0.98
N LEU A 39 8.94 -6.56 -0.81
CA LEU A 39 8.29 -7.87 -0.75
C LEU A 39 7.45 -8.07 -2.02
N PRO A 40 7.99 -8.72 -3.06
CA PRO A 40 7.32 -8.93 -4.34
C PRO A 40 6.38 -10.14 -4.35
N THR A 41 6.16 -10.81 -3.21
CA THR A 41 5.52 -12.13 -3.11
C THR A 41 4.14 -12.21 -3.77
N ALA A 42 3.32 -11.16 -3.67
CA ALA A 42 2.01 -11.14 -4.33
C ALA A 42 2.08 -11.31 -5.84
N SER A 43 3.13 -10.83 -6.49
CA SER A 43 3.35 -10.98 -7.93
C SER A 43 3.98 -12.32 -8.33
N GLY A 44 4.23 -13.22 -7.37
CA GLY A 44 5.03 -14.42 -7.59
C GLY A 44 6.51 -14.08 -7.79
N ASP A 45 7.01 -13.07 -7.08
CA ASP A 45 8.39 -12.59 -7.20
C ASP A 45 8.78 -12.22 -8.64
N ALA A 46 7.91 -11.50 -9.34
CA ALA A 46 8.12 -11.11 -10.74
C ALA A 46 9.40 -10.28 -10.92
N GLU A 47 10.29 -10.73 -11.81
CA GLU A 47 11.63 -10.11 -11.97
C GLU A 47 11.54 -8.67 -12.47
N SER A 48 10.66 -8.39 -13.44
CA SER A 48 10.45 -7.03 -13.95
C SER A 48 10.02 -6.08 -12.83
N TYR A 49 9.13 -6.55 -11.95
CA TYR A 49 8.63 -5.74 -10.84
C TYR A 49 9.72 -5.43 -9.81
N ILE A 50 10.60 -6.40 -9.53
CA ILE A 50 11.79 -6.19 -8.71
C ILE A 50 12.72 -5.18 -9.39
N VAL A 51 12.99 -5.30 -10.69
CA VAL A 51 13.83 -4.36 -11.44
C VAL A 51 13.27 -2.93 -11.38
N ASP A 52 11.97 -2.76 -11.57
CA ASP A 52 11.31 -1.46 -11.52
C ASP A 52 11.39 -0.85 -10.11
N PHE A 53 11.23 -1.65 -9.05
CA PHE A 53 11.46 -1.21 -7.67
C PHE A 53 12.89 -0.70 -7.47
N TYR A 54 13.91 -1.47 -7.87
CA TYR A 54 15.31 -1.07 -7.73
C TYR A 54 15.61 0.22 -8.50
N ARG A 55 15.06 0.36 -9.72
CA ARG A 55 15.21 1.57 -10.53
C ARG A 55 14.65 2.79 -9.79
N ALA A 56 13.41 2.72 -9.33
CA ALA A 56 12.73 3.83 -8.68
C ALA A 56 13.41 4.22 -7.35
N MET A 57 13.67 3.25 -6.47
CA MET A 57 14.27 3.55 -5.16
C MET A 57 15.70 4.11 -5.29
N THR A 58 16.49 3.60 -6.24
CA THR A 58 17.84 4.15 -6.50
C THR A 58 17.76 5.59 -7.01
N GLN A 59 16.82 5.89 -7.93
CA GLN A 59 16.60 7.25 -8.43
C GLN A 59 16.16 8.22 -7.32
N LEU A 60 15.45 7.73 -6.30
CA LEU A 60 15.04 8.50 -5.13
C LEU A 60 16.09 8.57 -4.01
N GLY A 61 17.30 8.04 -4.24
CA GLY A 61 18.41 8.09 -3.29
C GLY A 61 18.32 7.09 -2.11
N ALA A 62 17.40 6.13 -2.19
CA ALA A 62 17.25 5.06 -1.19
C ALA A 62 18.24 3.90 -1.44
N GLU A 63 18.35 3.00 -0.46
CA GLU A 63 19.11 1.76 -0.54
C GLU A 63 18.15 0.57 -0.69
N PRO A 64 17.86 0.12 -1.93
CA PRO A 64 16.91 -0.96 -2.16
C PRO A 64 17.48 -2.34 -1.83
N THR A 65 16.67 -3.14 -1.16
CA THR A 65 16.82 -4.59 -1.03
C THR A 65 15.49 -5.26 -1.38
N HIS A 66 15.47 -6.57 -1.57
CA HIS A 66 14.22 -7.32 -1.66
C HIS A 66 14.36 -8.68 -0.98
N LEU A 67 13.23 -9.25 -0.58
CA LEU A 67 13.15 -10.60 -0.04
C LEU A 67 12.24 -11.44 -0.93
N SER A 68 12.81 -12.43 -1.61
CA SER A 68 12.07 -13.42 -2.38
C SER A 68 11.80 -14.65 -1.52
N LEU A 69 10.54 -15.12 -1.50
CA LEU A 69 10.16 -16.37 -0.85
C LEU A 69 10.01 -17.53 -1.84
N LEU A 70 9.77 -17.23 -3.13
CA LEU A 70 9.72 -18.24 -4.18
C LEU A 70 11.13 -18.66 -4.62
N ARG A 71 12.12 -17.78 -4.43
CA ARG A 71 13.54 -18.01 -4.70
C ARG A 71 14.37 -17.57 -3.49
N PRO A 72 14.29 -18.31 -2.38
CA PRO A 72 14.89 -17.89 -1.11
C PRO A 72 16.40 -17.84 -1.20
N THR A 73 16.96 -16.65 -0.95
CA THR A 73 18.42 -16.40 -0.87
C THR A 73 18.87 -15.96 0.52
N VAL A 74 17.92 -15.70 1.42
CA VAL A 74 18.14 -15.17 2.76
C VAL A 74 17.67 -16.19 3.78
N ARG A 75 18.59 -16.62 4.66
CA ARG A 75 18.27 -17.58 5.72
C ARG A 75 17.50 -16.94 6.88
N ASP A 76 17.94 -15.76 7.31
CA ASP A 76 17.37 -15.05 8.45
C ASP A 76 16.60 -13.83 7.96
N MET A 77 15.29 -14.01 7.73
CA MET A 77 14.40 -12.95 7.27
C MET A 77 14.26 -11.83 8.29
N ALA A 78 14.29 -12.16 9.59
CA ALA A 78 14.19 -11.17 10.66
C ALA A 78 15.43 -10.27 10.67
N ALA A 79 16.63 -10.84 10.55
CA ALA A 79 17.86 -10.05 10.46
C ALA A 79 17.87 -9.12 9.25
N LEU A 80 17.31 -9.54 8.10
CA LEU A 80 17.18 -8.67 6.93
C LEU A 80 16.16 -7.55 7.15
N LEU A 81 14.96 -7.88 7.66
CA LEU A 81 13.83 -6.95 7.69
C LEU A 81 13.90 -5.96 8.86
N LEU A 82 14.45 -6.36 10.01
CA LEU A 82 14.50 -5.51 11.20
C LEU A 82 15.58 -4.41 11.14
N VAL A 83 16.43 -4.40 10.10
CA VAL A 83 17.43 -3.34 9.87
C VAL A 83 16.98 -2.32 8.81
N GLN A 84 15.77 -2.48 8.27
CA GLN A 84 15.21 -1.60 7.24
C GLN A 84 14.54 -0.38 7.85
N ASP A 85 14.40 0.67 7.04
CA ASP A 85 13.62 1.86 7.41
C ASP A 85 12.19 1.74 6.91
N VAL A 86 12.02 1.10 5.75
CA VAL A 86 10.73 0.84 5.10
C VAL A 86 10.69 -0.59 4.61
N ILE A 87 9.56 -1.26 4.83
CA ILE A 87 9.21 -2.50 4.14
C ILE A 87 8.05 -2.19 3.20
N TYR A 88 8.28 -2.38 1.90
CA TYR A 88 7.35 -2.04 0.83
C TYR A 88 6.79 -3.33 0.21
N VAL A 89 5.47 -3.48 0.16
CA VAL A 89 4.79 -4.67 -0.35
C VAL A 89 4.13 -4.40 -1.70
N GLY A 90 4.46 -5.23 -2.69
CA GLY A 90 3.93 -5.10 -4.04
C GLY A 90 2.50 -5.63 -4.20
N GLY A 91 1.89 -5.31 -5.35
CA GLY A 91 0.61 -5.84 -5.77
C GLY A 91 0.68 -7.26 -6.34
N GLY A 92 -0.49 -7.87 -6.58
CA GLY A 92 -0.64 -9.21 -7.16
C GLY A 92 -1.71 -10.04 -6.44
N ASN A 93 -1.48 -11.35 -6.29
CA ASN A 93 -2.45 -12.25 -5.65
C ASN A 93 -2.31 -12.24 -4.12
N THR A 94 -3.23 -11.54 -3.43
CA THR A 94 -3.24 -11.41 -1.97
C THR A 94 -3.36 -12.77 -1.26
N LYS A 95 -4.17 -13.69 -1.78
CA LYS A 95 -4.42 -15.00 -1.18
C LYS A 95 -3.15 -15.86 -1.15
N ASN A 96 -2.44 -15.93 -2.28
CA ASN A 96 -1.20 -16.69 -2.38
C ASN A 96 -0.11 -16.07 -1.52
N MET A 97 0.02 -14.74 -1.54
CA MET A 97 0.95 -14.01 -0.67
C MET A 97 0.74 -14.34 0.81
N LEU A 98 -0.48 -14.16 1.32
CA LEU A 98 -0.79 -14.38 2.73
C LEU A 98 -0.65 -15.84 3.14
N ALA A 99 -0.93 -16.80 2.25
CA ALA A 99 -0.70 -18.21 2.52
C ALA A 99 0.81 -18.48 2.71
N LEU A 100 1.64 -18.00 1.78
CA LEU A 100 3.08 -18.20 1.84
C LEU A 100 3.70 -17.47 3.03
N TRP A 101 3.27 -16.24 3.34
CA TRP A 101 3.80 -15.49 4.47
C TRP A 101 3.55 -16.17 5.81
N ARG A 102 2.38 -16.77 6.01
CA ARG A 102 2.06 -17.52 7.23
C ARG A 102 2.89 -18.80 7.32
N GLU A 103 3.10 -19.50 6.21
CA GLU A 103 3.95 -20.69 6.16
C GLU A 103 5.41 -20.37 6.51
N TRP A 104 5.89 -19.20 6.10
CA TRP A 104 7.25 -18.73 6.39
C TRP A 104 7.36 -17.91 7.67
N GLU A 105 6.27 -17.76 8.44
CA GLU A 105 6.18 -16.92 9.64
C GLU A 105 6.60 -15.45 9.42
N LEU A 106 6.55 -15.00 8.16
CA LEU A 106 6.90 -13.62 7.78
C LEU A 106 5.91 -12.62 8.37
N ASP A 107 4.67 -13.01 8.60
CA ASP A 107 3.67 -12.19 9.29
C ASP A 107 4.09 -11.80 10.72
N GLN A 108 4.74 -12.71 11.46
CA GLN A 108 5.26 -12.43 12.80
C GLN A 108 6.44 -11.45 12.75
N VAL A 109 7.33 -11.62 11.77
CA VAL A 109 8.47 -10.72 11.53
C VAL A 109 7.98 -9.32 11.16
N LEU A 110 6.97 -9.22 10.30
CA LEU A 110 6.36 -7.94 9.91
C LEU A 110 5.68 -7.23 11.07
N ARG A 111 5.00 -7.98 11.95
CA ARG A 111 4.44 -7.41 13.19
C ARG A 111 5.53 -6.83 14.08
N THR A 112 6.62 -7.57 14.26
CA THR A 112 7.79 -7.13 15.03
C THR A 112 8.41 -5.87 14.41
N ALA A 113 8.60 -5.84 13.10
CA ALA A 113 9.13 -4.68 12.37
C ALA A 113 8.27 -3.43 12.61
N TRP A 114 6.95 -3.55 12.46
CA TRP A 114 6.02 -2.47 12.73
C TRP A 114 6.06 -1.98 14.17
N GLU A 115 6.14 -2.92 15.13
CA GLU A 115 6.25 -2.61 16.56
C GLU A 115 7.55 -1.88 16.91
N GLN A 116 8.64 -2.15 16.20
CA GLN A 116 9.90 -1.43 16.31
C GLN A 116 9.91 -0.07 15.58
N GLY A 117 8.83 0.27 14.88
CA GLY A 117 8.67 1.56 14.21
C GLY A 117 9.21 1.61 12.79
N ILE A 118 9.51 0.46 12.19
CA ILE A 118 9.77 0.36 10.75
C ILE A 118 8.47 0.69 10.02
N ILE A 119 8.56 1.50 8.97
CA ILE A 119 7.40 1.91 8.19
C ILE A 119 6.99 0.74 7.29
N LEU A 120 5.75 0.31 7.39
CA LEU A 120 5.18 -0.63 6.44
C LEU A 120 4.42 0.14 5.36
N ALA A 121 4.65 -0.19 4.10
CA ALA A 121 3.93 0.39 2.98
C ALA A 121 3.50 -0.71 2.01
N GLY A 122 2.43 -0.47 1.26
CA GLY A 122 2.07 -1.37 0.18
C GLY A 122 0.88 -0.88 -0.63
N LEU A 123 0.80 -1.34 -1.88
CA LEU A 123 -0.30 -1.04 -2.79
C LEU A 123 -1.07 -2.31 -3.15
N SER A 124 -2.35 -2.16 -3.48
CA SER A 124 -3.18 -3.27 -3.95
C SER A 124 -3.19 -4.45 -2.95
N ALA A 125 -2.69 -5.64 -3.33
CA ALA A 125 -2.51 -6.75 -2.39
C ALA A 125 -1.69 -6.38 -1.15
N GLY A 126 -0.66 -5.55 -1.32
CA GLY A 126 0.17 -5.04 -0.24
C GLY A 126 -0.50 -4.01 0.64
N SER A 127 -1.58 -3.35 0.20
CA SER A 127 -2.39 -2.49 1.06
C SER A 127 -3.46 -3.30 1.81
N ILE A 128 -4.10 -4.26 1.13
CA ILE A 128 -5.10 -5.16 1.71
C ILE A 128 -4.54 -5.94 2.90
N CYS A 129 -3.29 -6.41 2.82
CA CYS A 129 -2.74 -7.33 3.82
C CYS A 129 -2.68 -6.72 5.24
N TRP A 130 -2.61 -5.40 5.40
CA TRP A 130 -2.53 -4.77 6.72
C TRP A 130 -3.84 -4.80 7.50
N PHE A 131 -4.97 -4.86 6.82
CA PHE A 131 -6.29 -4.79 7.45
C PHE A 131 -6.75 -6.15 7.96
N GLU A 132 -7.78 -6.17 8.81
CA GLU A 132 -8.44 -7.41 9.23
C GLU A 132 -9.07 -8.11 8.02
N GLN A 133 -9.64 -7.33 7.11
CA GLN A 133 -10.33 -7.81 5.93
C GLN A 133 -10.08 -6.92 4.71
N GLY A 134 -10.34 -7.45 3.52
CA GLY A 134 -10.41 -6.61 2.32
C GLY A 134 -11.11 -7.26 1.15
N VAL A 135 -11.43 -6.44 0.15
CA VAL A 135 -11.96 -6.89 -1.14
C VAL A 135 -10.80 -7.39 -1.99
N THR A 136 -10.93 -8.58 -2.58
CA THR A 136 -9.88 -9.19 -3.41
C THR A 136 -10.43 -9.87 -4.66
N ASP A 137 -9.59 -9.88 -5.68
CA ASP A 137 -9.68 -10.59 -6.97
C ASP A 137 -8.79 -11.85 -7.01
N SER A 138 -8.26 -12.28 -5.86
CA SER A 138 -7.31 -13.41 -5.79
C SER A 138 -7.84 -14.74 -6.35
N VAL A 139 -9.17 -14.90 -6.43
CA VAL A 139 -9.82 -16.03 -7.09
C VAL A 139 -10.51 -15.50 -8.34
N PRO A 140 -10.23 -16.04 -9.53
CA PRO A 140 -10.86 -15.60 -10.77
C PRO A 140 -12.39 -15.61 -10.69
N GLY A 141 -13.02 -14.61 -11.30
CA GLY A 141 -14.47 -14.46 -11.30
C GLY A 141 -14.92 -13.25 -10.49
N GLU A 142 -15.78 -13.47 -9.50
CA GLU A 142 -16.33 -12.39 -8.69
C GLU A 142 -15.36 -11.93 -7.60
N LEU A 143 -15.30 -10.62 -7.35
CA LEU A 143 -14.58 -10.06 -6.20
C LEU A 143 -15.16 -10.56 -4.88
N THR A 144 -14.28 -11.09 -4.02
CA THR A 144 -14.62 -11.71 -2.74
C THR A 144 -13.97 -10.99 -1.56
N ALA A 145 -14.31 -11.41 -0.35
CA ALA A 145 -13.64 -10.95 0.87
C ALA A 145 -12.46 -11.87 1.22
N ILE A 146 -11.39 -11.29 1.76
CA ILE A 146 -10.25 -12.01 2.33
C ILE A 146 -9.91 -11.48 3.71
N ARG A 147 -9.35 -12.33 4.58
CA ARG A 147 -8.76 -11.94 5.87
C ARG A 147 -7.28 -11.61 5.71
N GLY A 148 -6.88 -10.40 6.09
CA GLY A 148 -5.49 -9.95 6.10
C GLY A 148 -4.73 -10.37 7.36
N LEU A 149 -3.73 -9.58 7.73
CA LEU A 149 -2.90 -9.76 8.92
C LEU A 149 -3.51 -9.11 10.18
N GLY A 150 -4.49 -8.20 10.01
CA GLY A 150 -5.17 -7.55 11.13
C GLY A 150 -4.24 -6.64 11.97
N PHE A 151 -3.34 -5.92 11.30
CA PHE A 151 -2.56 -4.86 11.97
C PHE A 151 -3.40 -3.60 12.12
N LEU A 152 -4.28 -3.35 11.15
CA LEU A 152 -5.29 -2.30 11.14
C LEU A 152 -6.69 -2.91 11.21
N LYS A 153 -7.59 -2.27 11.97
CA LYS A 153 -8.97 -2.72 12.13
C LYS A 153 -9.83 -2.38 10.91
N GLY A 154 -10.91 -3.13 10.75
CA GLY A 154 -11.89 -2.93 9.68
C GLY A 154 -11.46 -3.52 8.35
N SER A 155 -12.16 -3.12 7.30
CA SER A 155 -11.92 -3.63 5.95
C SER A 155 -11.35 -2.59 4.98
N HIS A 156 -10.66 -3.06 3.93
CA HIS A 156 -10.07 -2.18 2.91
C HIS A 156 -10.40 -2.60 1.48
N CYS A 157 -10.55 -1.61 0.60
CA CYS A 157 -10.67 -1.82 -0.84
C CYS A 157 -9.74 -0.84 -1.59
N PRO A 158 -8.66 -1.33 -2.22
CA PRO A 158 -7.88 -0.55 -3.17
C PRO A 158 -8.59 -0.45 -4.54
N HIS A 159 -8.00 0.28 -5.48
CA HIS A 159 -8.47 0.48 -6.86
C HIS A 159 -9.95 0.89 -6.97
N TYR A 160 -10.43 1.71 -6.02
CA TYR A 160 -11.86 1.95 -5.85
C TYR A 160 -12.51 2.69 -7.04
N ASP A 161 -11.73 3.52 -7.74
CA ASP A 161 -12.05 4.15 -9.02
C ASP A 161 -11.52 3.37 -10.23
N GLY A 162 -10.33 2.78 -10.12
CA GLY A 162 -9.60 2.17 -11.23
C GLY A 162 -10.19 0.86 -11.74
N GLU A 163 -10.89 0.12 -10.89
CA GLU A 163 -11.54 -1.15 -11.24
C GLU A 163 -13.05 -1.07 -11.01
N PRO A 164 -13.90 -1.02 -12.07
CA PRO A 164 -15.34 -0.79 -11.95
C PRO A 164 -16.08 -1.78 -11.04
N GLY A 165 -15.52 -2.98 -10.83
CA GLY A 165 -16.08 -3.99 -9.95
C GLY A 165 -15.86 -3.74 -8.46
N ARG A 166 -14.83 -2.98 -8.06
CA ARG A 166 -14.39 -2.84 -6.65
C ARG A 166 -15.45 -2.17 -5.78
N ARG A 167 -15.96 -1.03 -6.21
CA ARG A 167 -16.97 -0.27 -5.46
C ARG A 167 -18.29 -1.03 -5.28
N PRO A 168 -18.92 -1.57 -6.34
CA PRO A 168 -20.09 -2.45 -6.19
C PRO A 168 -19.83 -3.68 -5.33
N ALA A 169 -18.66 -4.32 -5.46
CA ALA A 169 -18.33 -5.51 -4.68
C ALA A 169 -18.19 -5.20 -3.19
N TYR A 170 -17.54 -4.09 -2.82
CA TYR A 170 -17.44 -3.68 -1.43
C TYR A 170 -18.83 -3.43 -0.83
N HIS A 171 -19.69 -2.69 -1.52
CA HIS A 171 -21.07 -2.46 -1.08
C HIS A 171 -21.84 -3.76 -0.90
N ARG A 172 -21.78 -4.67 -1.87
CA ARG A 172 -22.42 -6.00 -1.79
C ARG A 172 -21.92 -6.81 -0.60
N LEU A 173 -20.60 -6.94 -0.44
CA LEU A 173 -19.98 -7.73 0.63
C LEU A 173 -20.25 -7.14 2.01
N ARG A 174 -20.27 -5.81 2.13
CA ARG A 174 -20.64 -5.11 3.36
C ARG A 174 -22.12 -5.31 3.69
N LYS A 175 -23.02 -5.14 2.71
CA LYS A 175 -24.47 -5.35 2.87
C LYS A 175 -24.80 -6.78 3.30
N ALA A 176 -24.07 -7.76 2.79
CA ALA A 176 -24.20 -9.16 3.16
C ALA A 176 -23.61 -9.50 4.54
N GLY A 177 -22.96 -8.56 5.23
CA GLY A 177 -22.29 -8.81 6.52
C GLY A 177 -21.01 -9.64 6.41
N VAL A 178 -20.51 -9.87 5.19
CA VAL A 178 -19.25 -10.62 4.95
C VAL A 178 -18.04 -9.75 5.27
N LEU A 179 -18.11 -8.46 4.96
CA LEU A 179 -17.13 -7.45 5.37
C LEU A 179 -17.67 -6.61 6.53
N GLY A 180 -16.78 -6.18 7.43
CA GLY A 180 -17.02 -5.10 8.38
C GLY A 180 -16.94 -3.71 7.74
N ASP A 181 -17.26 -2.65 8.50
CA ASP A 181 -17.01 -1.27 8.06
C ASP A 181 -15.52 -1.04 7.80
N GLY A 182 -15.19 -0.04 6.99
CA GLY A 182 -13.81 0.21 6.65
C GLY A 182 -13.60 1.37 5.70
N ILE A 183 -12.50 1.32 4.96
CA ILE A 183 -12.02 2.45 4.14
C ILE A 183 -11.60 1.98 2.75
N ALA A 184 -12.05 2.67 1.72
CA ALA A 184 -11.61 2.46 0.35
C ALA A 184 -10.67 3.57 -0.10
N ALA A 185 -9.80 3.27 -1.06
CA ALA A 185 -8.89 4.24 -1.65
C ALA A 185 -8.85 4.08 -3.17
N ASP A 186 -8.98 5.21 -3.86
CA ASP A 186 -8.74 5.31 -5.30
C ASP A 186 -7.25 5.07 -5.62
N ASP A 187 -6.95 4.82 -6.88
CA ASP A 187 -5.58 4.81 -7.37
C ASP A 187 -4.89 6.16 -7.12
N GLY A 188 -3.63 6.11 -6.69
CA GLY A 188 -2.88 7.31 -6.33
C GLY A 188 -3.27 7.90 -4.98
N VAL A 189 -4.12 7.24 -4.18
CA VAL A 189 -4.46 7.65 -2.81
C VAL A 189 -3.78 6.74 -1.80
N ALA A 190 -3.18 7.34 -0.77
CA ALA A 190 -2.55 6.63 0.33
C ALA A 190 -3.17 6.99 1.68
N LEU A 191 -3.49 5.96 2.45
CA LEU A 191 -3.99 6.02 3.82
C LEU A 191 -2.81 5.86 4.77
N HIS A 192 -2.45 6.93 5.48
CA HIS A 192 -1.35 6.93 6.42
C HIS A 192 -1.85 6.78 7.84
N TYR A 193 -1.49 5.66 8.46
CA TYR A 193 -1.80 5.32 9.84
C TYR A 193 -0.60 5.55 10.74
N VAL A 194 -0.86 6.08 11.94
CA VAL A 194 0.08 6.15 13.06
C VAL A 194 -0.49 5.30 14.19
N GLY A 195 0.21 4.23 14.54
CA GLY A 195 -0.40 3.11 15.26
C GLY A 195 -1.58 2.57 14.46
N GLU A 196 -2.74 2.43 15.09
CA GLU A 196 -3.98 1.97 14.45
C GLU A 196 -4.91 3.13 14.04
N THR A 197 -4.49 4.40 14.24
CA THR A 197 -5.32 5.58 13.95
C THR A 197 -4.99 6.12 12.57
N LEU A 198 -6.01 6.36 11.74
CA LEU A 198 -5.84 7.06 10.47
C LEU A 198 -5.38 8.49 10.77
N PHE A 199 -4.14 8.79 10.43
CA PHE A 199 -3.50 10.07 10.71
C PHE A 199 -3.71 11.07 9.57
N LYS A 200 -3.53 10.62 8.32
CA LYS A 200 -3.65 11.47 7.14
C LYS A 200 -4.04 10.64 5.91
N VAL A 201 -4.75 11.27 4.98
CA VAL A 201 -4.93 10.76 3.60
C VAL A 201 -4.22 11.70 2.65
N VAL A 202 -3.40 11.14 1.75
CA VAL A 202 -2.64 11.91 0.75
C VAL A 202 -2.88 11.37 -0.65
N SER A 203 -2.63 12.18 -1.68
CA SER A 203 -2.77 11.72 -3.06
C SER A 203 -1.66 12.23 -4.01
N SER A 204 -1.27 11.37 -4.96
CA SER A 204 -0.46 11.71 -6.13
C SER A 204 -1.27 12.21 -7.33
N ARG A 205 -2.60 12.14 -7.27
CA ARG A 205 -3.51 12.54 -8.37
C ARG A 205 -4.46 13.65 -7.91
N PRO A 206 -4.62 14.73 -8.68
CA PRO A 206 -5.67 15.69 -8.43
C PRO A 206 -7.05 15.01 -8.50
N GLY A 207 -7.89 15.20 -7.47
CA GLY A 207 -9.28 14.75 -7.46
C GLY A 207 -9.55 13.30 -7.09
N ALA A 208 -8.52 12.45 -6.92
CA ALA A 208 -8.67 11.11 -6.38
C ALA A 208 -9.02 11.17 -4.87
N ARG A 209 -9.76 10.19 -4.36
CA ARG A 209 -10.32 10.22 -3.00
C ARG A 209 -10.15 8.91 -2.23
N ALA A 210 -10.31 9.01 -0.91
CA ALA A 210 -10.63 7.87 -0.08
C ALA A 210 -12.10 7.94 0.35
N TYR A 211 -12.64 6.83 0.88
CA TYR A 211 -14.04 6.75 1.27
C TYR A 211 -14.17 5.92 2.55
N TRP A 212 -14.85 6.45 3.56
CA TRP A 212 -15.39 5.59 4.62
C TRP A 212 -16.54 4.80 4.04
N VAL A 213 -16.57 3.48 4.22
CA VAL A 213 -17.64 2.60 3.76
C VAL A 213 -18.21 1.87 4.96
N TYR A 214 -19.49 2.10 5.25
CA TYR A 214 -20.13 1.62 6.47
C TYR A 214 -21.61 1.32 6.29
N ALA A 215 -22.21 0.54 7.20
CA ALA A 215 -23.63 0.20 7.14
C ALA A 215 -24.42 0.88 8.27
N VAL A 216 -25.55 1.50 7.91
CA VAL A 216 -26.51 2.09 8.87
C VAL A 216 -27.89 1.50 8.60
N HIS A 217 -28.48 0.87 9.61
CA HIS A 217 -29.79 0.19 9.50
C HIS A 217 -29.88 -0.81 8.32
N GLY A 218 -28.78 -1.50 8.00
CA GLY A 218 -28.73 -2.48 6.91
C GLY A 218 -28.48 -1.91 5.51
N GLU A 219 -28.40 -0.58 5.38
CA GLU A 219 -28.03 0.08 4.12
C GLU A 219 -26.59 0.53 4.15
N VAL A 220 -25.86 0.23 3.08
CA VAL A 220 -24.46 0.63 2.94
C VAL A 220 -24.39 2.06 2.45
N ARG A 221 -23.55 2.84 3.12
CA ARG A 221 -23.24 4.23 2.80
C ARG A 221 -21.74 4.36 2.61
N GLU A 222 -21.38 5.43 1.93
CA GLU A 222 -20.00 5.86 1.85
C GLU A 222 -19.90 7.37 1.99
N GLU A 223 -18.82 7.83 2.61
CA GLU A 223 -18.50 9.24 2.82
C GLU A 223 -17.12 9.52 2.25
N PRO A 224 -16.97 10.47 1.30
CA PRO A 224 -15.68 10.80 0.73
C PRO A 224 -14.77 11.48 1.77
N ILE A 225 -13.49 11.19 1.66
CA ILE A 225 -12.40 11.83 2.40
C ILE A 225 -11.52 12.51 1.35
N ASP A 226 -11.43 13.84 1.43
CA ASP A 226 -10.58 14.62 0.53
C ASP A 226 -9.10 14.48 0.96
N PRO A 227 -8.21 13.94 0.09
CA PRO A 227 -6.80 13.81 0.41
C PRO A 227 -6.05 15.14 0.36
N VAL A 228 -4.92 15.21 1.07
CA VAL A 228 -3.92 16.25 0.82
C VAL A 228 -3.18 15.89 -0.47
N TYR A 229 -3.33 16.71 -1.51
CA TYR A 229 -2.59 16.52 -2.75
C TYR A 229 -1.11 16.84 -2.55
N LEU A 230 -0.24 15.91 -2.96
CA LEU A 230 1.20 16.01 -2.73
C LEU A 230 1.92 16.91 -3.74
N GLY A 231 1.35 17.11 -4.93
CA GLY A 231 2.01 17.86 -6.01
C GLY A 231 2.13 19.36 -5.77
N GLU A 232 1.24 19.96 -4.95
CA GLU A 232 1.32 21.38 -4.60
C GLU A 232 2.51 21.70 -3.67
N ASN A 233 2.99 20.73 -2.91
CA ASN A 233 4.09 20.87 -1.97
C ASN A 233 5.30 20.01 -2.35
N ASP A 234 5.42 19.59 -3.62
CA ASP A 234 6.55 18.78 -4.06
C ASP A 234 7.82 19.65 -4.11
N PRO A 235 8.80 19.46 -3.21
CA PRO A 235 10.02 20.26 -3.20
C PRO A 235 10.89 20.00 -4.43
N PHE A 236 10.55 18.98 -5.22
CA PHE A 236 11.20 18.64 -6.49
C PHE A 236 10.32 18.94 -7.70
N ALA A 237 9.19 19.63 -7.53
CA ALA A 237 8.44 20.16 -8.66
C ALA A 237 9.37 21.08 -9.45
N VAL A 238 9.68 20.71 -10.69
CA VAL A 238 10.37 21.60 -11.61
C VAL A 238 9.41 22.75 -11.85
N THR A 239 9.64 23.89 -11.21
CA THR A 239 8.93 25.12 -11.55
C THR A 239 9.34 25.48 -12.97
N GLY A 240 8.54 25.05 -13.94
CA GLY A 240 8.64 25.51 -15.32
C GLY A 240 8.25 26.97 -15.40
N ARG A 241 9.09 27.87 -14.89
CA ARG A 241 9.20 29.21 -15.47
C ARG A 241 10.10 29.04 -16.67
N GLY A 242 9.48 28.69 -17.80
CA GLY A 242 10.04 29.06 -19.09
C GLY A 242 10.11 30.58 -19.09
N GLU A 243 11.31 31.10 -18.88
CA GLU A 243 11.72 32.33 -19.52
C GLU A 243 11.59 32.07 -21.02
N ASP A 244 10.62 32.71 -21.66
CA ASP A 244 10.74 33.08 -23.07
C ASP A 244 10.16 34.48 -23.19
N GLY A 245 11.04 35.46 -23.01
CA GLY A 245 10.92 36.74 -23.66
C GLY A 245 11.59 36.66 -25.03
N LEU A 246 10.86 37.07 -26.07
CA LEU A 246 11.25 38.03 -27.11
C LEU A 246 10.03 38.34 -27.99
#